data_AF-A0A931ASM3-F1
#
_entry.id   AF-A0A931ASM3-F1
#
_cell.length_a   1.000
_cell.length_b   1.000
_cell.length_c   1.000
_cell.angle_alpha   90.00
_cell.angle_beta   90.00
_cell.angle_gamma   90.00
#
_symmetry.space_group_name_H-M   'P 1'
#
loop_
_entity.id
_entity.type
_entity.pdbx_description
1 polymer ?
#
loop_
_entity_poly.entity_id
_entity_poly.type
_entity_poly.pdbx_seq_one_letter_code
_entity_poly.pdbx_strand_id
1 'polypeptide(L)'
;MSKKKSNKIKETKKEPEKESNKIKSKDRSENMNQDNIVFYGDSSKVNAVDDFDYNDHIKRGKSSQNLKGFDDRYNDFVDYILTITHNIWEEKGIGIIYDTYHNNVIMHTGSNHIKGIQSVISGTLQTLHSFPDRKLIGQNVIWSKDKKDGYLSSHRIMSTATNLRDSNFGPATNKKVNFRTAVDCAAKNNRIYEEWLVRDNLWIIKQLGFDPHEVAKALADKERQSDNFQDNFGIDESVDGQLFPERYEANDESVGEFMKEMLNRIYKCKLFNQVKDYYAENAVIHYICNKDLSGYDQIQGMLVSLFASFPSANYSIDRITCNQKGDENEWDVAVRWKLRGLNEGRGFFGEPTGEPVEILGISHFHVKNNKVLEEWVTFDGLDVLKQIYLNKEDKTTDLDSEE
;
A
#
# COMPACT_ATOMS: atom_id res chain seq x y z
N MET A 1 -91.21 -13.66 21.84
CA MET A 1 -90.71 -12.35 21.39
C MET A 1 -90.05 -11.66 22.58
N SER A 2 -88.71 -11.73 22.63
CA SER A 2 -87.90 -11.32 23.78
C SER A 2 -86.60 -10.72 23.25
N LYS A 3 -86.27 -9.54 23.80
CA LYS A 3 -84.96 -8.88 23.85
C LYS A 3 -84.14 -8.77 22.56
N LYS A 4 -84.14 -7.57 21.96
CA LYS A 4 -82.95 -6.99 21.27
C LYS A 4 -82.75 -5.56 21.78
N LYS A 5 -81.68 -5.35 22.56
CA LYS A 5 -81.13 -4.03 22.90
C LYS A 5 -80.27 -3.56 21.72
N SER A 6 -80.52 -2.36 21.21
CA SER A 6 -79.68 -1.72 20.20
C SER A 6 -78.52 -0.99 20.90
N ASN A 7 -77.29 -1.39 20.58
CA ASN A 7 -76.08 -0.66 20.91
C ASN A 7 -75.71 0.21 19.70
N LYS A 8 -75.65 1.53 19.90
CA LYS A 8 -75.07 2.48 18.95
C LYS A 8 -73.54 2.43 19.08
N ILE A 9 -72.91 2.15 17.96
CA ILE A 9 -71.46 2.14 17.73
C ILE A 9 -70.92 3.57 17.81
N LYS A 10 -69.89 3.81 18.63
CA LYS A 10 -68.99 4.96 18.51
C LYS A 10 -67.62 4.42 18.09
N GLU A 11 -67.26 4.68 16.85
CA GLU A 11 -65.93 4.40 16.29
C GLU A 11 -64.91 5.34 16.92
N THR A 12 -64.02 4.79 17.75
CA THR A 12 -62.77 5.43 18.15
C THR A 12 -61.73 5.17 17.07
N LYS A 13 -61.33 6.23 16.36
CA LYS A 13 -60.18 6.22 15.45
C LYS A 13 -58.92 5.86 16.25
N LYS A 14 -58.39 4.65 16.03
CA LYS A 14 -57.02 4.27 16.38
C LYS A 14 -56.10 4.71 15.25
N GLU A 15 -55.18 5.61 15.55
CA GLU A 15 -54.03 5.92 14.69
C GLU A 15 -53.16 4.66 14.55
N PRO A 16 -52.63 4.35 13.36
CA PRO A 16 -51.75 3.20 13.20
C PRO A 16 -50.34 3.53 13.73
N GLU A 17 -49.84 2.65 14.60
CA GLU A 17 -48.46 2.61 15.06
C GLU A 17 -47.51 2.56 13.87
N LYS A 18 -46.65 3.58 13.73
CA LYS A 18 -45.48 3.52 12.85
C LYS A 18 -44.46 2.59 13.48
N GLU A 19 -44.38 1.35 12.99
CA GLU A 19 -43.22 0.48 13.20
C GLU A 19 -41.97 1.19 12.64
N SER A 20 -41.19 1.79 13.54
CA SER A 20 -39.85 2.25 13.24
C SER A 20 -38.96 1.03 13.05
N ASN A 21 -38.74 0.62 11.81
CA ASN A 21 -37.64 -0.26 11.43
C ASN A 21 -36.32 0.46 11.74
N LYS A 22 -35.84 0.31 12.98
CA LYS A 22 -34.46 0.59 13.36
C LYS A 22 -33.59 -0.45 12.66
N ILE A 23 -33.21 -0.15 11.42
CA ILE A 23 -32.01 -0.74 10.82
C ILE A 23 -30.87 -0.29 11.74
N LYS A 24 -30.38 -1.23 12.55
CA LYS A 24 -29.15 -1.07 13.30
C LYS A 24 -28.04 -0.86 12.28
N SER A 25 -27.64 0.39 12.07
CA SER A 25 -26.33 0.70 11.51
C SER A 25 -25.32 0.01 12.41
N LYS A 26 -24.71 -1.06 11.91
CA LYS A 26 -23.50 -1.62 12.51
C LYS A 26 -22.47 -0.50 12.47
N ASP A 27 -22.14 0.04 13.64
CA ASP A 27 -20.87 0.74 13.85
C ASP A 27 -19.77 -0.11 13.22
N ARG A 28 -19.23 0.38 12.11
CA ARG A 28 -18.05 -0.15 11.42
C ARG A 28 -16.85 0.78 11.62
N SER A 29 -16.83 1.54 12.71
CA SER A 29 -15.57 2.02 13.29
C SER A 29 -14.97 0.86 14.08
N GLU A 30 -14.42 -0.13 13.38
CA GLU A 30 -13.43 -1.01 13.99
C GLU A 30 -12.23 -0.14 14.35
N ASN A 31 -12.22 0.38 15.58
CA ASN A 31 -11.00 0.70 16.29
C ASN A 31 -10.15 -0.58 16.28
N MET A 32 -9.32 -0.74 15.24
CA MET A 32 -8.26 -1.73 15.25
C MET A 32 -7.47 -1.51 16.53
N ASN A 33 -7.46 -2.50 17.43
CA ASN A 33 -6.57 -2.54 18.58
C ASN A 33 -5.15 -2.22 18.10
N GLN A 34 -4.66 -1.00 18.42
CA GLN A 34 -3.33 -0.50 18.03
C GLN A 34 -2.19 -1.39 18.56
N ASP A 35 -2.49 -2.27 19.52
CA ASP A 35 -1.54 -3.22 20.12
C ASP A 35 -1.08 -4.33 19.17
N ASN A 36 -1.69 -4.49 17.99
CA ASN A 36 -1.53 -5.70 17.19
C ASN A 36 -0.97 -5.49 15.77
N ILE A 37 -0.37 -4.33 15.48
CA ILE A 37 0.16 -3.99 14.14
C ILE A 37 1.69 -4.13 14.02
N VAL A 38 2.40 -4.33 15.13
CA VAL A 38 3.86 -4.45 15.17
C VAL A 38 4.27 -5.92 15.21
N PHE A 39 5.20 -6.29 14.33
CA PHE A 39 5.71 -7.66 14.22
C PHE A 39 7.25 -7.65 14.23
N TYR A 40 7.83 -8.67 14.85
CA TYR A 40 9.28 -8.82 14.93
C TYR A 40 9.73 -10.11 14.24
N GLY A 41 10.75 -9.98 13.39
CA GLY A 41 11.48 -11.10 12.80
C GLY A 41 12.77 -11.37 13.55
N ASP A 42 13.05 -12.64 13.83
CA ASP A 42 14.34 -13.06 14.39
C ASP A 42 15.38 -13.16 13.27
N SER A 43 16.16 -12.10 13.10
CA SER A 43 17.18 -12.01 12.05
C SER A 43 18.25 -13.11 12.15
N SER A 44 18.46 -13.73 13.33
CA SER A 44 19.40 -14.86 13.48
C SER A 44 18.93 -16.15 12.80
N LYS A 45 17.65 -16.22 12.43
CA LYS A 45 17.06 -17.39 11.77
C LYS A 45 17.25 -17.40 10.27
N VAL A 46 17.48 -16.25 9.64
CA VAL A 46 17.47 -16.13 8.17
C VAL A 46 18.79 -15.56 7.68
N ASN A 47 19.09 -15.80 6.41
CA ASN A 47 20.08 -15.02 5.70
C ASN A 47 19.44 -13.70 5.27
N ALA A 48 19.90 -12.57 5.81
CA ALA A 48 19.52 -11.26 5.31
C ALA A 48 20.01 -11.05 3.86
N VAL A 49 19.36 -10.16 3.12
CA VAL A 49 19.77 -9.80 1.76
C VAL A 49 21.09 -9.04 1.77
N ASP A 50 21.26 -8.12 2.72
CA ASP A 50 22.42 -7.23 2.85
C ASP A 50 22.78 -6.56 1.50
N ASP A 51 24.04 -6.63 1.07
CA ASP A 51 24.53 -6.09 -0.21
C ASP A 51 24.55 -7.14 -1.34
N PHE A 52 23.91 -8.30 -1.15
CA PHE A 52 23.98 -9.42 -2.09
C PHE A 52 22.86 -9.39 -3.13
N ASP A 53 23.20 -9.69 -4.38
CA ASP A 53 22.19 -10.03 -5.39
C ASP A 53 21.69 -11.49 -5.20
N TYR A 54 20.72 -11.91 -5.99
CA TYR A 54 20.21 -13.28 -5.92
C TYR A 54 21.31 -14.35 -6.10
N ASN A 55 22.24 -14.16 -7.05
CA ASN A 55 23.27 -15.14 -7.36
C ASN A 55 24.27 -15.31 -6.21
N ASP A 56 24.52 -14.25 -5.45
CA ASP A 56 25.35 -14.32 -4.26
C ASP A 56 24.57 -14.82 -3.04
N HIS A 57 23.28 -14.47 -2.93
CA HIS A 57 22.42 -14.92 -1.85
C HIS A 57 22.27 -16.44 -1.81
N ILE A 58 22.03 -17.10 -2.95
CA ILE A 58 21.86 -18.57 -3.02
C ILE A 58 23.13 -19.36 -2.67
N LYS A 59 24.30 -18.71 -2.67
CA LYS A 59 25.57 -19.34 -2.24
C LYS A 59 25.70 -19.34 -0.72
N ARG A 60 24.84 -18.62 0.01
CA ARG A 60 24.85 -18.59 1.47
C ARG A 60 24.44 -19.96 2.01
N GLY A 61 25.06 -20.35 3.13
CA GLY A 61 24.79 -21.63 3.77
C GLY A 61 23.38 -21.73 4.35
N LYS A 62 23.00 -22.95 4.77
CA LYS A 62 21.72 -23.20 5.42
C LYS A 62 21.53 -22.33 6.65
N SER A 63 20.34 -21.73 6.75
CA SER A 63 19.91 -20.98 7.91
C SER A 63 19.52 -21.91 9.07
N SER A 64 19.14 -21.33 10.21
CA SER A 64 18.57 -22.09 11.35
C SER A 64 17.03 -22.08 11.39
N GLN A 65 16.36 -21.47 10.41
CA GLN A 65 14.90 -21.43 10.34
C GLN A 65 14.32 -22.77 9.85
N ASN A 66 13.23 -23.20 10.49
CA ASN A 66 12.42 -24.33 10.02
C ASN A 66 11.12 -23.81 9.40
N LEU A 67 10.98 -23.94 8.08
CA LEU A 67 9.80 -23.51 7.32
C LEU A 67 8.77 -24.63 7.19
N LYS A 68 8.01 -24.90 8.26
CA LYS A 68 6.94 -25.89 8.22
C LYS A 68 5.96 -25.62 7.05
N GLY A 69 5.80 -26.63 6.19
CA GLY A 69 4.86 -26.60 5.06
C GLY A 69 5.38 -25.90 3.81
N PHE A 70 6.63 -25.43 3.80
CA PHE A 70 7.33 -24.97 2.60
C PHE A 70 8.18 -26.11 2.03
N ASP A 71 8.56 -25.98 0.76
CA ASP A 71 9.44 -26.94 0.10
C ASP A 71 10.84 -26.96 0.76
N ASP A 72 11.41 -28.15 0.95
CA ASP A 72 12.72 -28.36 1.60
C ASP A 72 13.89 -27.73 0.83
N ARG A 73 13.67 -27.30 -0.42
CA ARG A 73 14.66 -26.59 -1.23
C ARG A 73 15.01 -25.19 -0.70
N TYR A 74 14.12 -24.56 0.08
CA TYR A 74 14.35 -23.21 0.59
C TYR A 74 15.11 -23.27 1.91
N ASN A 75 16.16 -22.46 2.04
CA ASN A 75 16.98 -22.40 3.25
C ASN A 75 16.30 -21.65 4.39
N ASP A 76 15.53 -20.62 4.06
CA ASP A 76 14.72 -19.79 4.96
C ASP A 76 13.66 -19.00 4.19
N PHE A 77 12.89 -18.19 4.91
CA PHE A 77 11.78 -17.43 4.34
C PHE A 77 12.25 -16.31 3.41
N VAL A 78 13.44 -15.73 3.64
CA VAL A 78 14.01 -14.72 2.74
C VAL A 78 14.42 -15.38 1.43
N ASP A 79 15.08 -16.55 1.50
CA ASP A 79 15.43 -17.37 0.35
C ASP A 79 14.20 -17.83 -0.43
N TYR A 80 13.12 -18.24 0.25
CA TYR A 80 11.83 -18.54 -0.38
C TYR A 80 11.36 -17.36 -1.26
N ILE A 81 11.29 -16.15 -0.71
CA ILE A 81 10.85 -14.96 -1.42
C ILE A 81 11.74 -14.64 -2.61
N LEU A 82 13.06 -14.62 -2.42
CA LEU A 82 14.00 -14.28 -3.47
C LEU A 82 13.97 -15.31 -4.60
N THR A 83 13.96 -16.61 -4.26
CA THR A 83 13.94 -17.71 -5.21
C THR A 83 12.66 -17.70 -6.06
N ILE A 84 11.47 -17.60 -5.45
CA ILE A 84 10.24 -17.58 -6.25
C ILE A 84 10.16 -16.34 -7.14
N THR A 85 10.65 -15.20 -6.65
CA THR A 85 10.66 -13.94 -7.42
C THR A 85 11.58 -14.06 -8.63
N HIS A 86 12.81 -14.55 -8.43
CA HIS A 86 13.77 -14.77 -9.50
C HIS A 86 13.22 -15.75 -10.56
N ASN A 87 12.74 -16.90 -10.13
CA ASN A 87 12.30 -17.94 -11.05
C ASN A 87 11.05 -17.51 -11.86
N ILE A 88 10.12 -16.79 -11.24
CA ILE A 88 8.93 -16.30 -11.95
C ILE A 88 9.30 -15.20 -12.96
N TRP A 89 10.09 -14.21 -12.54
CA TRP A 89 10.28 -12.99 -13.32
C TRP A 89 11.50 -13.01 -14.24
N GLU A 90 12.64 -13.48 -13.77
CA GLU A 90 13.89 -13.45 -14.54
C GLU A 90 14.06 -14.71 -15.41
N GLU A 91 13.73 -15.89 -14.85
CA GLU A 91 13.76 -17.16 -15.61
C GLU A 91 12.47 -17.41 -16.42
N LYS A 92 11.45 -16.56 -16.25
CA LYS A 92 10.15 -16.69 -16.94
C LYS A 92 9.44 -18.02 -16.62
N GLY A 93 9.63 -18.53 -15.42
CA GLY A 93 8.93 -19.68 -14.86
C GLY A 93 7.52 -19.34 -14.38
N ILE A 94 6.66 -18.75 -15.24
CA ILE A 94 5.30 -18.31 -14.86
C ILE A 94 4.49 -19.44 -14.18
N GLY A 95 4.69 -20.69 -14.59
CA GLY A 95 4.01 -21.85 -14.00
C GLY A 95 4.27 -22.07 -12.51
N ILE A 96 5.37 -21.55 -11.96
CA ILE A 96 5.71 -21.63 -10.53
C ILE A 96 4.65 -20.93 -9.67
N ILE A 97 3.89 -19.99 -10.24
CA ILE A 97 2.76 -19.35 -9.57
C ILE A 97 1.74 -20.39 -9.07
N TYR A 98 1.52 -21.50 -9.77
CA TYR A 98 0.60 -22.56 -9.33
C TYR A 98 1.04 -23.28 -8.05
N ASP A 99 2.34 -23.28 -7.77
CA ASP A 99 2.92 -23.91 -6.59
C ASP A 99 3.07 -22.93 -5.42
N THR A 100 3.17 -21.64 -5.74
CA THR A 100 3.62 -20.58 -4.81
C THR A 100 2.56 -19.52 -4.51
N TYR A 101 1.41 -19.53 -5.18
CA TYR A 101 0.27 -18.66 -4.90
C TYR A 101 -0.98 -19.49 -4.59
N HIS A 102 -1.81 -18.96 -3.70
CA HIS A 102 -3.11 -19.55 -3.41
C HIS A 102 -4.09 -19.27 -4.55
N ASN A 103 -4.98 -20.22 -4.85
CA ASN A 103 -5.96 -20.09 -5.95
C ASN A 103 -6.84 -18.84 -5.80
N ASN A 104 -7.15 -18.48 -4.55
CA ASN A 104 -7.97 -17.32 -4.17
C ASN A 104 -7.11 -16.18 -3.59
N VAL A 105 -5.85 -16.05 -4.02
CA VAL A 105 -4.99 -14.94 -3.60
C VAL A 105 -5.68 -13.59 -3.82
N ILE A 106 -5.52 -12.69 -2.87
CA ILE A 106 -5.95 -11.29 -2.98
C ILE A 106 -4.70 -10.44 -3.15
N MET A 107 -4.67 -9.61 -4.19
CA MET A 107 -3.58 -8.71 -4.47
C MET A 107 -4.08 -7.26 -4.47
N HIS A 108 -3.44 -6.42 -3.68
CA HIS A 108 -3.77 -5.00 -3.51
C HIS A 108 -2.75 -4.17 -4.32
N THR A 109 -3.21 -3.47 -5.35
CA THR A 109 -2.36 -2.66 -6.24
C THR A 109 -2.92 -1.24 -6.38
N GLY A 110 -2.41 -0.30 -5.58
CA GLY A 110 -2.96 1.06 -5.51
C GLY A 110 -4.43 1.01 -5.03
N SER A 111 -5.32 1.70 -5.74
CA SER A 111 -6.76 1.69 -5.50
C SER A 111 -7.48 0.39 -5.88
N ASN A 112 -6.77 -0.57 -6.51
CA ASN A 112 -7.40 -1.74 -7.13
C ASN A 112 -7.12 -3.02 -6.34
N HIS A 113 -8.14 -3.88 -6.26
CA HIS A 113 -8.05 -5.20 -5.66
C HIS A 113 -8.25 -6.28 -6.72
N ILE A 114 -7.25 -7.13 -6.86
CA ILE A 114 -7.24 -8.22 -7.82
C ILE A 114 -7.43 -9.53 -7.06
N LYS A 115 -8.38 -10.35 -7.51
CA LYS A 115 -8.67 -11.64 -6.90
C LYS A 115 -8.34 -12.79 -7.86
N GLY A 116 -7.74 -13.82 -7.28
CA GLY A 116 -7.53 -15.10 -7.93
C GLY A 116 -6.22 -15.21 -8.70
N ILE A 117 -5.71 -16.43 -8.76
CA ILE A 117 -4.41 -16.76 -9.33
C ILE A 117 -4.28 -16.41 -10.82
N GLN A 118 -5.37 -16.49 -11.60
CA GLN A 118 -5.35 -16.18 -13.03
C GLN A 118 -5.00 -14.71 -13.29
N SER A 119 -5.41 -13.82 -12.40
CA SER A 119 -5.09 -12.41 -12.51
C SER A 119 -3.61 -12.13 -12.21
N VAL A 120 -3.00 -12.88 -11.28
CA VAL A 120 -1.55 -12.84 -11.03
C VAL A 120 -0.77 -13.32 -12.26
N ILE A 121 -1.20 -14.43 -12.87
CA ILE A 121 -0.58 -14.98 -14.09
C ILE A 121 -0.70 -13.96 -15.24
N SER A 122 -1.90 -13.42 -15.45
CA SER A 122 -2.16 -12.42 -16.49
C SER A 122 -1.28 -11.17 -16.30
N GLY A 123 -1.26 -10.58 -15.10
CA GLY A 123 -0.44 -9.41 -14.81
C GLY A 123 1.07 -9.65 -14.98
N THR A 124 1.53 -10.84 -14.60
CA THR A 124 2.94 -11.26 -14.80
C THR A 124 3.27 -11.34 -16.29
N LEU A 125 2.44 -12.04 -17.09
CA LEU A 125 2.64 -12.17 -18.54
C LEU A 125 2.61 -10.82 -19.25
N GLN A 126 1.66 -9.94 -18.92
CA GLN A 126 1.56 -8.61 -19.53
C GLN A 126 2.78 -7.74 -19.21
N THR A 127 3.24 -7.78 -17.96
CA THR A 127 4.45 -7.03 -17.55
C THR A 127 5.69 -7.55 -18.29
N LEU A 128 5.87 -8.87 -18.36
CA LEU A 128 6.99 -9.50 -19.09
C LEU A 128 6.90 -9.28 -20.60
N HIS A 129 5.70 -9.14 -21.16
CA HIS A 129 5.54 -8.76 -22.57
C HIS A 129 6.05 -7.34 -22.80
N SER A 130 5.61 -6.38 -21.98
CA SER A 130 6.00 -4.96 -22.06
C SER A 130 7.50 -4.75 -21.81
N PHE A 131 8.09 -5.55 -20.92
CA PHE A 131 9.45 -5.42 -20.39
C PHE A 131 10.15 -6.80 -20.35
N PRO A 132 10.50 -7.40 -21.51
CA PRO A 132 10.94 -8.80 -21.59
C PRO A 132 12.35 -9.06 -21.09
N ASP A 133 13.13 -8.01 -20.82
CA ASP A 133 14.47 -8.02 -20.24
C ASP A 133 14.50 -7.52 -18.79
N ARG A 134 13.32 -7.40 -18.14
CA ARG A 134 13.21 -6.90 -16.76
C ARG A 134 14.02 -7.77 -15.79
N LYS A 135 14.86 -7.12 -14.98
CA LYS A 135 15.54 -7.71 -13.83
C LYS A 135 15.03 -7.12 -12.52
N LEU A 136 14.96 -7.94 -11.46
CA LEU A 136 14.42 -7.56 -10.15
C LEU A 136 15.51 -7.75 -9.08
N ILE A 137 16.21 -6.68 -8.77
CA ILE A 137 17.25 -6.69 -7.75
C ILE A 137 16.58 -6.53 -6.39
N GLY A 138 16.49 -7.62 -5.62
CA GLY A 138 16.05 -7.58 -4.23
C GLY A 138 17.07 -6.82 -3.38
N GLN A 139 16.66 -5.68 -2.83
CA GLN A 139 17.52 -4.83 -1.98
C GLN A 139 17.31 -5.08 -0.49
N ASN A 140 16.13 -5.57 -0.09
CA ASN A 140 15.88 -6.05 1.28
C ASN A 140 14.64 -6.94 1.32
N VAL A 141 14.59 -7.86 2.28
CA VAL A 141 13.40 -8.64 2.64
C VAL A 141 13.29 -8.65 4.17
N ILE A 142 12.40 -7.82 4.67
CA ILE A 142 12.05 -7.73 6.10
C ILE A 142 10.92 -8.73 6.35
N TRP A 143 11.02 -9.54 7.40
CA TRP A 143 10.12 -10.67 7.61
C TRP A 143 9.66 -10.82 9.06
N SER A 144 8.54 -11.50 9.26
CA SER A 144 8.13 -11.97 10.58
C SER A 144 7.28 -13.24 10.48
N LYS A 145 7.01 -13.87 11.61
CA LYS A 145 5.89 -14.80 11.69
C LYS A 145 4.57 -14.01 11.67
N ASP A 146 3.55 -14.60 11.05
CA ASP A 146 2.17 -14.18 11.21
C ASP A 146 1.55 -14.83 12.46
N LYS A 147 0.43 -14.28 12.94
CA LYS A 147 -0.36 -14.80 14.06
C LYS A 147 -1.05 -16.13 13.75
N LYS A 148 -1.24 -16.48 12.47
CA LYS A 148 -1.98 -17.67 12.04
C LYS A 148 -1.06 -18.79 11.55
N ASP A 149 0.09 -18.98 12.19
CA ASP A 149 1.13 -19.95 11.77
C ASP A 149 1.58 -19.75 10.31
N GLY A 150 1.62 -18.49 9.86
CA GLY A 150 2.13 -18.10 8.55
C GLY A 150 3.40 -17.26 8.68
N TYR A 151 3.80 -16.66 7.57
CA TYR A 151 4.92 -15.75 7.48
C TYR A 151 4.51 -14.50 6.72
N LEU A 152 5.03 -13.36 7.17
CA LEU A 152 4.86 -12.07 6.54
C LEU A 152 6.21 -11.61 6.02
N SER A 153 6.21 -10.96 4.87
CA SER A 153 7.40 -10.32 4.30
C SER A 153 7.08 -8.93 3.78
N SER A 154 8.11 -8.11 3.65
CA SER A 154 8.11 -6.84 2.95
C SER A 154 9.40 -6.73 2.16
N HIS A 155 9.29 -6.64 0.84
CA HIS A 155 10.41 -6.69 -0.09
C HIS A 155 10.63 -5.31 -0.66
N ARG A 156 11.89 -4.87 -0.70
CA ARG A 156 12.29 -3.67 -1.44
C ARG A 156 13.06 -4.11 -2.67
N ILE A 157 12.59 -3.70 -3.84
CA ILE A 157 13.11 -4.16 -5.13
C ILE A 157 13.47 -2.96 -5.99
N MET A 158 14.65 -2.99 -6.59
CA MET A 158 15.03 -2.10 -7.69
C MET A 158 14.94 -2.88 -9.01
N SER A 159 14.07 -2.43 -9.91
CA SER A 159 13.92 -3.03 -11.23
C SER A 159 14.71 -2.25 -12.29
N THR A 160 15.27 -2.96 -13.26
CA THR A 160 15.76 -2.38 -14.53
C THR A 160 15.08 -3.09 -15.70
N ALA A 161 14.71 -2.37 -16.74
CA ALA A 161 13.98 -2.92 -17.89
C ALA A 161 14.07 -2.03 -19.14
N THR A 162 13.73 -2.58 -20.30
CA THR A 162 13.53 -1.84 -21.55
C THR A 162 12.10 -2.01 -22.04
N ASN A 163 11.40 -0.92 -22.35
CA ASN A 163 10.04 -0.98 -22.88
C ASN A 163 10.03 -1.36 -24.37
N LEU A 164 10.05 -2.66 -24.66
CA LEU A 164 10.22 -3.20 -26.01
C LEU A 164 8.90 -3.54 -26.71
N ARG A 165 7.78 -3.57 -25.96
CA ARG A 165 6.44 -3.81 -26.49
C ARG A 165 5.46 -2.82 -25.88
N ASP A 166 4.27 -2.76 -26.48
CA ASP A 166 3.18 -1.96 -25.95
C ASP A 166 2.88 -2.39 -24.51
N SER A 167 2.47 -1.41 -23.71
CA SER A 167 2.18 -1.57 -22.30
C SER A 167 0.85 -0.91 -21.95
N ASN A 168 0.40 -1.10 -20.72
CA ASN A 168 -0.78 -0.40 -20.21
C ASN A 168 -0.62 1.14 -20.22
N PHE A 169 0.62 1.63 -20.38
CA PHE A 169 0.95 3.05 -20.45
C PHE A 169 0.90 3.64 -21.86
N GLY A 170 0.92 2.80 -22.90
CA GLY A 170 0.99 3.22 -24.29
C GLY A 170 1.93 2.37 -25.15
N PRO A 171 2.19 2.79 -26.40
CA PRO A 171 3.03 2.08 -27.36
C PRO A 171 4.47 1.89 -26.89
N ALA A 172 5.16 0.89 -27.43
CA ALA A 172 6.58 0.64 -27.16
C ALA A 172 7.46 1.88 -27.44
N THR A 173 8.27 2.28 -26.46
CA THR A 173 9.17 3.44 -26.58
C THR A 173 10.63 3.09 -26.82
N ASN A 174 11.02 1.81 -26.63
CA ASN A 174 12.40 1.31 -26.65
C ASN A 174 13.33 1.98 -25.62
N LYS A 175 12.79 2.71 -24.65
CA LYS A 175 13.58 3.36 -23.60
C LYS A 175 13.88 2.38 -22.48
N LYS A 176 15.08 2.53 -21.91
CA LYS A 176 15.47 1.87 -20.66
C LYS A 176 14.90 2.64 -19.49
N VAL A 177 14.41 1.93 -18.49
CA VAL A 177 13.85 2.47 -17.25
C VAL A 177 14.43 1.75 -16.04
N ASN A 178 14.49 2.45 -14.92
CA ASN A 178 14.67 1.87 -13.59
C ASN A 178 13.55 2.34 -12.67
N PHE A 179 13.13 1.52 -11.71
CA PHE A 179 12.05 1.90 -10.80
C PHE A 179 12.05 1.03 -9.53
N ARG A 180 11.55 1.63 -8.44
CA ARG A 180 11.37 0.94 -7.16
C ARG A 180 10.03 0.24 -7.11
N THR A 181 10.00 -0.92 -6.46
CA THR A 181 8.79 -1.65 -6.10
C THR A 181 8.94 -2.10 -4.65
N ALA A 182 7.88 -1.94 -3.87
CA ALA A 182 7.76 -2.50 -2.55
C ALA A 182 6.60 -3.50 -2.55
N VAL A 183 6.82 -4.69 -1.97
CA VAL A 183 5.82 -5.76 -1.97
C VAL A 183 5.71 -6.36 -0.58
N ASP A 184 4.51 -6.38 -0.04
CA ASP A 184 4.21 -7.12 1.19
C ASP A 184 3.49 -8.42 0.84
N CYS A 185 3.99 -9.56 1.32
CA CYS A 185 3.33 -10.85 1.10
C CYS A 185 3.00 -11.52 2.44
N ALA A 186 1.83 -12.14 2.49
CA ALA A 186 1.44 -13.08 3.53
C ALA A 186 1.39 -14.49 2.94
N ALA A 187 2.17 -15.40 3.51
CA ALA A 187 2.38 -16.74 2.99
C ALA A 187 2.19 -17.82 4.06
N LYS A 188 1.66 -18.97 3.64
CA LYS A 188 1.51 -20.15 4.48
C LYS A 188 1.50 -21.40 3.60
N ASN A 189 2.11 -22.48 4.08
CA ASN A 189 2.17 -23.77 3.37
C ASN A 189 2.64 -23.61 1.92
N ASN A 190 3.81 -22.99 1.73
CA ASN A 190 4.43 -22.75 0.43
C ASN A 190 3.71 -21.73 -0.48
N ARG A 191 2.59 -21.13 -0.03
CA ARG A 191 1.74 -20.30 -0.88
C ARG A 191 1.49 -18.90 -0.32
N ILE A 192 1.66 -17.88 -1.17
CA ILE A 192 1.21 -16.51 -0.94
C ILE A 192 -0.31 -16.48 -1.08
N TYR A 193 -1.00 -16.06 -0.02
CA TYR A 193 -2.46 -15.93 -0.02
C TYR A 193 -2.94 -14.49 -0.05
N GLU A 194 -2.07 -13.52 0.27
CA GLU A 194 -2.36 -12.10 0.17
C GLU A 194 -1.09 -11.30 -0.14
N GLU A 195 -1.20 -10.31 -1.02
CA GLU A 195 -0.08 -9.49 -1.48
C GLU A 195 -0.49 -8.02 -1.60
N TRP A 196 0.36 -7.09 -1.16
CA TRP A 196 0.24 -5.66 -1.47
C TRP A 196 1.43 -5.28 -2.32
N LEU A 197 1.18 -4.87 -3.56
CA LEU A 197 2.20 -4.52 -4.52
C LEU A 197 2.12 -3.04 -4.83
N VAL A 198 3.19 -2.33 -4.51
CA VAL A 198 3.31 -0.90 -4.72
C VAL A 198 4.50 -0.64 -5.64
N ARG A 199 4.26 0.07 -6.74
CA ARG A 199 5.27 0.37 -7.75
C ARG A 199 5.24 1.84 -8.09
N ASP A 200 6.41 2.44 -8.25
CA ASP A 200 6.54 3.82 -8.71
C ASP A 200 6.28 3.93 -10.22
N ASN A 201 5.03 3.69 -10.63
CA ASN A 201 4.63 3.76 -12.03
C ASN A 201 4.75 5.17 -12.57
N LEU A 202 4.55 6.21 -11.74
CA LEU A 202 4.77 7.60 -12.12
C LEU A 202 6.19 7.84 -12.66
N TRP A 203 7.19 7.24 -12.03
CA TRP A 203 8.57 7.33 -12.52
C TRP A 203 8.80 6.57 -13.82
N ILE A 204 8.13 5.42 -14.02
CA ILE A 204 8.19 4.69 -15.28
C ILE A 204 7.68 5.58 -16.41
N ILE A 205 6.48 6.15 -16.26
CA ILE A 205 5.85 7.04 -17.26
C ILE A 205 6.78 8.20 -17.66
N LYS A 206 7.34 8.89 -16.67
CA LYS A 206 8.25 10.02 -16.91
C LYS A 206 9.48 9.61 -17.72
N GLN A 207 10.09 8.46 -17.42
CA GLN A 207 11.25 7.95 -18.17
C GLN A 207 10.86 7.50 -19.60
N LEU A 208 9.67 6.91 -19.77
CA LEU A 208 9.15 6.56 -21.09
C LEU A 208 8.85 7.83 -21.93
N GLY A 209 8.72 8.99 -21.29
CA GLY A 209 8.47 10.28 -21.94
C GLY A 209 7.00 10.50 -22.29
N PHE A 210 6.11 9.80 -21.60
CA PHE A 210 4.67 10.07 -21.65
C PHE A 210 4.31 11.17 -20.66
N ASP A 211 3.19 11.85 -20.91
CA ASP A 211 2.59 12.77 -19.95
C ASP A 211 1.82 11.95 -18.89
N PRO A 212 2.19 12.04 -17.59
CA PRO A 212 1.48 11.36 -16.53
C PRO A 212 -0.02 11.68 -16.44
N HIS A 213 -0.43 12.90 -16.75
CA HIS A 213 -1.84 13.29 -16.66
C HIS A 213 -2.65 12.66 -17.79
N GLU A 214 -2.11 12.61 -19.02
CA GLU A 214 -2.79 11.97 -20.15
C GLU A 214 -2.88 10.45 -19.98
N VAL A 215 -1.83 9.82 -19.49
CA VAL A 215 -1.87 8.38 -19.17
C VAL A 215 -2.86 8.10 -18.04
N ALA A 216 -2.87 8.92 -16.98
CA ALA A 216 -3.80 8.76 -15.87
C ALA A 216 -5.27 8.91 -16.30
N LYS A 217 -5.59 9.90 -17.15
CA LYS A 217 -6.93 10.05 -17.75
C LYS A 217 -7.33 8.82 -18.56
N ALA A 218 -6.45 8.35 -19.43
CA ALA A 218 -6.74 7.17 -20.25
C ALA A 218 -6.94 5.89 -19.42
N LEU A 219 -6.23 5.76 -18.29
CA LEU A 219 -6.45 4.67 -17.33
C LEU A 219 -7.80 4.83 -16.61
N ALA A 220 -8.15 6.04 -16.19
CA ALA A 220 -9.43 6.35 -15.57
C ALA A 220 -10.61 6.08 -16.53
N ASP A 221 -10.50 6.44 -17.81
CA ASP A 221 -11.50 6.18 -18.84
C ASP A 221 -11.73 4.68 -19.04
N LYS A 222 -10.65 3.90 -19.13
CA LYS A 222 -10.74 2.43 -19.24
C LYS A 222 -11.39 1.81 -18.02
N GLU A 223 -11.11 2.35 -16.83
CA GLU A 223 -11.67 1.86 -15.58
C GLU A 223 -13.18 2.15 -15.49
N ARG A 224 -13.63 3.36 -15.88
CA ARG A 224 -15.06 3.70 -16.00
C ARG A 224 -15.83 2.77 -16.93
N GLN A 225 -15.18 2.28 -18.00
CA GLN A 225 -15.79 1.38 -18.98
C GLN A 225 -15.82 -0.09 -18.53
N SER A 226 -15.16 -0.42 -17.42
CA SER A 226 -15.17 -1.77 -16.86
C SER A 226 -16.25 -1.90 -15.80
N ASP A 227 -17.05 -2.99 -15.83
CA ASP A 227 -18.03 -3.33 -14.78
C ASP A 227 -17.37 -3.75 -13.44
N ASN A 228 -16.14 -3.31 -13.19
CA ASN A 228 -15.43 -3.60 -11.96
C ASN A 228 -16.00 -2.70 -10.85
N PHE A 229 -16.78 -3.32 -9.95
CA PHE A 229 -17.15 -2.71 -8.68
C PHE A 229 -15.89 -2.39 -7.89
N GLN A 230 -15.51 -1.12 -7.84
CA GLN A 230 -14.62 -0.62 -6.80
C GLN A 230 -15.38 -0.55 -5.47
N ASP A 231 -14.70 -0.88 -4.38
CA ASP A 231 -15.07 -0.34 -3.07
C ASP A 231 -14.75 1.15 -3.13
N ASN A 232 -15.70 1.95 -3.61
CA ASN A 232 -15.54 3.40 -3.65
C ASN A 232 -15.26 3.89 -2.24
N PHE A 233 -14.05 4.38 -1.98
CA PHE A 233 -13.76 5.17 -0.80
C PHE A 233 -14.70 6.38 -0.80
N GLY A 234 -15.69 6.35 0.07
CA GLY A 234 -16.73 7.37 0.15
C GLY A 234 -16.23 8.63 0.85
N ILE A 235 -16.88 9.76 0.55
CA ILE A 235 -16.69 11.04 1.26
C ILE A 235 -16.81 10.84 2.79
N ASP A 236 -17.67 9.92 3.24
CA ASP A 236 -17.89 9.63 4.66
C ASP A 236 -16.63 9.13 5.40
N GLU A 237 -15.74 8.41 4.73
CA GLU A 237 -14.49 7.90 5.33
C GLU A 237 -13.35 8.94 5.30
N SER A 238 -13.49 10.01 4.51
CA SER A 238 -12.56 11.16 4.53
C SER A 238 -12.74 12.05 5.77
N VAL A 239 -13.86 11.91 6.48
CA VAL A 239 -14.22 12.72 7.65
C VAL A 239 -13.29 12.46 8.85
N ASP A 240 -12.73 11.25 8.96
CA ASP A 240 -11.80 10.89 10.05
C ASP A 240 -10.56 11.79 10.10
N GLY A 241 -10.09 12.27 8.95
CA GLY A 241 -8.94 13.18 8.88
C GLY A 241 -9.23 14.62 9.29
N GLN A 242 -10.50 14.98 9.47
CA GLN A 242 -10.95 16.29 9.96
C GLN A 242 -10.99 16.37 11.49
N LEU A 243 -10.89 15.23 12.18
CA LEU A 243 -10.83 15.18 13.64
C LEU A 243 -9.44 15.57 14.14
N PHE A 244 -9.37 16.09 15.37
CA PHE A 244 -8.09 16.34 16.03
C PHE A 244 -7.35 15.00 16.22
N PRO A 245 -6.15 14.84 15.63
CA PRO A 245 -5.43 13.58 15.77
C PRO A 245 -4.90 13.44 17.20
N GLU A 246 -5.22 12.31 17.84
CA GLU A 246 -4.61 11.96 19.12
C GLU A 246 -3.10 11.77 18.95
N ARG A 247 -2.35 12.41 19.85
CA ARG A 247 -0.89 12.31 19.91
C ARG A 247 -0.55 11.01 20.63
N TYR A 248 0.13 10.14 19.93
CA TYR A 248 0.66 8.90 20.49
C TYR A 248 1.96 9.17 21.26
N GLU A 249 2.18 8.42 22.33
CA GLU A 249 3.44 8.36 23.08
C GLU A 249 3.86 6.90 23.15
N ALA A 250 5.14 6.63 22.89
CA ALA A 250 5.70 5.29 22.94
C ALA A 250 5.45 4.65 24.33
N ASN A 251 4.93 3.43 24.33
CA ASN A 251 4.66 2.71 25.58
C ASN A 251 5.93 2.13 26.22
N ASP A 252 6.96 1.89 25.41
CA ASP A 252 8.26 1.36 25.80
C ASP A 252 9.38 1.84 24.85
N GLU A 253 10.61 1.39 25.09
CA GLU A 253 11.81 1.79 24.32
C GLU A 253 12.03 0.96 23.03
N SER A 254 11.10 0.07 22.67
CA SER A 254 11.25 -0.76 21.48
C SER A 254 11.17 0.06 20.20
N VAL A 255 11.88 -0.40 19.15
CA VAL A 255 11.84 0.25 17.84
C VAL A 255 10.41 0.30 17.28
N GLY A 256 9.56 -0.68 17.59
CA GLY A 256 8.17 -0.68 17.16
C GLY A 256 7.34 0.46 17.76
N GLU A 257 7.51 0.73 19.05
CA GLU A 257 6.87 1.87 19.73
C GLU A 257 7.43 3.21 19.23
N PHE A 258 8.75 3.31 19.07
CA PHE A 258 9.41 4.46 18.44
C PHE A 258 8.80 4.78 17.06
N MET A 259 8.63 3.75 16.22
CA MET A 259 8.06 3.92 14.88
C MET A 259 6.60 4.34 14.93
N LYS A 260 5.78 3.77 15.83
CA LYS A 260 4.39 4.21 16.02
C LYS A 260 4.31 5.68 16.43
N GLU A 261 5.12 6.10 17.38
CA GLU A 261 5.17 7.49 17.83
C GLU A 261 5.61 8.42 16.69
N MET A 262 6.74 8.13 16.05
CA MET A 262 7.24 8.95 14.93
C MET A 262 6.19 9.10 13.83
N LEU A 263 5.60 7.98 13.37
CA LEU A 263 4.62 8.00 12.28
C LEU A 263 3.36 8.77 12.69
N ASN A 264 2.90 8.61 13.94
CA ASN A 264 1.80 9.40 14.46
C ASN A 264 2.14 10.89 14.46
N ARG A 265 3.28 11.28 15.03
CA ARG A 265 3.67 12.69 15.22
C ARG A 265 3.89 13.39 13.88
N ILE A 266 4.72 12.78 13.02
CA ILE A 266 5.11 13.38 11.73
C ILE A 266 3.98 13.26 10.71
N TYR A 267 3.41 12.08 10.50
CA TYR A 267 2.49 11.84 9.39
C TYR A 267 1.02 12.06 9.78
N LYS A 268 0.56 11.54 10.91
CA LYS A 268 -0.85 11.70 11.33
C LYS A 268 -1.14 13.10 11.88
N CYS A 269 -0.32 13.59 12.80
CA CYS A 269 -0.44 14.91 13.41
C CYS A 269 0.18 16.04 12.58
N LYS A 270 0.87 15.72 11.48
CA LYS A 270 1.51 16.68 10.57
C LYS A 270 2.52 17.61 11.27
N LEU A 271 3.16 17.14 12.34
CA LEU A 271 4.18 17.89 13.10
C LEU A 271 5.54 17.81 12.42
N PHE A 272 5.64 18.31 11.19
CA PHE A 272 6.87 18.22 10.37
C PHE A 272 8.07 18.91 11.03
N ASN A 273 7.83 19.89 11.91
CA ASN A 273 8.88 20.51 12.73
C ASN A 273 9.60 19.51 13.65
N GLN A 274 8.99 18.35 13.95
CA GLN A 274 9.57 17.28 14.77
C GLN A 274 10.38 16.26 13.97
N VAL A 275 10.57 16.44 12.66
CA VAL A 275 11.48 15.58 11.86
C VAL A 275 12.86 15.47 12.53
N LYS A 276 13.40 16.57 13.08
CA LYS A 276 14.67 16.60 13.83
C LYS A 276 14.68 15.72 15.10
N ASP A 277 13.51 15.46 15.67
CA ASP A 277 13.37 14.68 16.90
C ASP A 277 13.45 13.18 16.60
N TYR A 278 13.16 12.74 15.37
CA TYR A 278 13.13 11.32 14.99
C TYR A 278 14.13 10.92 13.90
N TYR A 279 14.63 11.86 13.08
CA TYR A 279 15.60 11.59 12.02
C TYR A 279 17.00 12.05 12.44
N ALA A 280 18.04 11.35 11.97
CA ALA A 280 19.40 11.82 12.06
C ALA A 280 19.61 13.07 11.18
N GLU A 281 20.58 13.91 11.54
CA GLU A 281 20.84 15.18 10.83
C GLU A 281 21.19 14.96 9.35
N ASN A 282 21.91 13.88 9.06
CA ASN A 282 22.30 13.44 7.72
C ASN A 282 21.37 12.38 7.12
N ALA A 283 20.14 12.24 7.64
CA ALA A 283 19.22 11.21 7.14
C ALA A 283 18.88 11.43 5.66
N VAL A 284 18.70 10.31 4.94
CA VAL A 284 18.37 10.31 3.50
C VAL A 284 17.01 9.65 3.27
N ILE A 285 16.13 10.31 2.52
CA ILE A 285 14.89 9.72 2.04
C ILE A 285 14.97 9.51 0.53
N HIS A 286 14.81 8.27 0.12
CA HIS A 286 14.60 7.83 -1.25
C HIS A 286 13.11 7.86 -1.56
N TYR A 287 12.67 8.96 -2.16
CA TYR A 287 11.29 9.21 -2.51
C TYR A 287 10.95 8.72 -3.93
N ILE A 288 9.66 8.67 -4.25
CA ILE A 288 9.17 8.35 -5.59
C ILE A 288 9.69 9.35 -6.64
N CYS A 289 9.63 8.98 -7.92
CA CYS A 289 10.28 9.68 -9.03
C CYS A 289 11.81 9.77 -8.89
N ASN A 290 12.42 8.76 -8.24
CA ASN A 290 13.86 8.65 -8.03
C ASN A 290 14.50 9.93 -7.46
N LYS A 291 13.86 10.50 -6.44
CA LYS A 291 14.36 11.68 -5.73
C LYS A 291 15.01 11.26 -4.43
N ASP A 292 16.23 11.70 -4.21
CA ASP A 292 16.94 11.54 -2.94
C ASP A 292 16.95 12.89 -2.22
N LEU A 293 16.51 12.87 -0.97
CA LEU A 293 16.31 14.06 -0.13
C LEU A 293 17.13 13.89 1.14
N SER A 294 17.96 14.87 1.48
CA SER A 294 18.91 14.78 2.59
C SER A 294 18.69 15.88 3.61
N GLY A 295 18.72 15.49 4.88
CA GLY A 295 18.60 16.39 6.02
C GLY A 295 17.20 16.95 6.23
N TYR A 296 17.02 17.66 7.34
CA TYR A 296 15.69 18.03 7.85
C TYR A 296 14.88 18.89 6.88
N ASP A 297 15.48 19.91 6.26
CA ASP A 297 14.76 20.86 5.43
C ASP A 297 14.15 20.21 4.18
N GLN A 298 14.89 19.31 3.52
CA GLN A 298 14.39 18.61 2.34
C GLN A 298 13.31 17.59 2.69
N ILE A 299 13.46 16.90 3.83
CA ILE A 299 12.45 15.96 4.35
C ILE A 299 11.16 16.71 4.69
N GLN A 300 11.25 17.82 5.43
CA GLN A 300 10.12 18.67 5.76
C GLN A 300 9.44 19.23 4.52
N GLY A 301 10.21 19.71 3.54
CA GLY A 301 9.68 20.21 2.27
C GLY A 301 8.92 19.14 1.48
N MET A 302 9.41 17.90 1.48
CA MET A 302 8.72 16.76 0.86
C MET A 302 7.39 16.45 1.56
N LEU A 303 7.40 16.39 2.89
CA LEU A 303 6.19 16.15 3.67
C LEU A 303 5.16 17.25 3.43
N VAL A 304 5.57 18.52 3.48
CA VAL A 304 4.70 19.65 3.14
C VAL A 304 4.15 19.52 1.73
N SER A 305 4.98 19.18 0.74
CA SER A 305 4.54 19.04 -0.65
C SER A 305 3.52 17.91 -0.83
N LEU A 306 3.72 16.76 -0.21
CA LEU A 306 2.78 15.64 -0.29
C LEU A 306 1.46 16.01 0.41
N PHE A 307 1.51 16.39 1.68
CA PHE A 307 0.33 16.66 2.49
C PHE A 307 -0.41 17.94 2.09
N ALA A 308 0.25 18.90 1.43
CA ALA A 308 -0.45 20.03 0.80
C ALA A 308 -1.40 19.57 -0.30
N SER A 309 -1.19 18.41 -0.92
CA SER A 309 -2.14 17.84 -1.89
C SER A 309 -3.40 17.31 -1.22
N PHE A 310 -3.29 16.86 0.04
CA PHE A 310 -4.38 16.27 0.84
C PHE A 310 -4.37 16.80 2.28
N PRO A 311 -4.68 18.09 2.51
CA PRO A 311 -4.56 18.72 3.83
C PRO A 311 -5.42 18.03 4.90
N SER A 312 -6.61 17.57 4.52
CA SER A 312 -7.56 16.85 5.37
C SER A 312 -7.26 15.35 5.51
N ALA A 313 -6.20 14.83 4.89
CA ALA A 313 -6.00 13.38 4.87
C ALA A 313 -5.68 12.78 6.24
N ASN A 314 -6.29 11.61 6.48
CA ASN A 314 -5.94 10.71 7.57
C ASN A 314 -4.81 9.77 7.14
N TYR A 315 -3.82 9.61 8.01
CA TYR A 315 -2.72 8.66 7.83
C TYR A 315 -2.92 7.48 8.80
N SER A 316 -3.03 6.27 8.26
CA SER A 316 -3.19 5.04 9.02
C SER A 316 -2.08 4.04 8.72
N ILE A 317 -1.74 3.24 9.73
CA ILE A 317 -0.70 2.22 9.64
C ILE A 317 -1.38 0.86 9.66
N ASP A 318 -1.14 0.06 8.63
CA ASP A 318 -1.68 -1.29 8.54
C ASP A 318 -0.75 -2.30 9.21
N ARG A 319 0.57 -2.11 9.08
CA ARG A 319 1.58 -3.03 9.61
C ARG A 319 2.94 -2.37 9.77
N ILE A 320 3.63 -2.71 10.86
CA ILE A 320 5.05 -2.44 11.10
C ILE A 320 5.75 -3.79 11.29
N THR A 321 6.83 -4.04 10.56
CA THR A 321 7.65 -5.25 10.71
C THR A 321 9.10 -4.87 10.94
N CYS A 322 9.70 -5.37 12.01
CA CYS A 322 11.03 -5.00 12.47
C CYS A 322 11.98 -6.20 12.45
N ASN A 323 13.13 -6.04 11.81
CA ASN A 323 14.24 -6.99 11.84
C ASN A 323 15.48 -6.29 12.39
N GLN A 324 16.10 -6.89 13.39
CA GLN A 324 17.35 -6.36 13.93
C GLN A 324 18.47 -6.53 12.89
N LYS A 325 19.35 -5.55 12.77
CA LYS A 325 20.47 -5.53 11.84
C LYS A 325 21.76 -5.23 12.60
N GLY A 326 22.70 -6.16 12.60
CA GLY A 326 23.99 -5.97 13.27
C GLY A 326 23.85 -5.81 14.79
N ASP A 327 24.08 -4.59 15.28
CA ASP A 327 24.12 -4.25 16.71
C ASP A 327 22.73 -4.31 17.40
N GLU A 328 22.69 -4.24 18.74
CA GLU A 328 21.44 -4.27 19.53
C GLU A 328 20.44 -3.14 19.20
N ASN A 329 20.92 -2.00 18.72
CA ASN A 329 20.10 -0.79 18.50
C ASN A 329 19.93 -0.42 17.02
N GLU A 330 20.21 -1.33 16.10
CA GLU A 330 20.12 -1.09 14.66
C GLU A 330 19.09 -2.04 14.03
N TRP A 331 18.20 -1.47 13.22
CA TRP A 331 16.97 -2.13 12.78
C TRP A 331 16.65 -1.75 11.33
N ASP A 332 16.23 -2.75 10.57
CA ASP A 332 15.49 -2.54 9.34
C ASP A 332 14.00 -2.69 9.64
N VAL A 333 13.20 -1.68 9.27
CA VAL A 333 11.77 -1.65 9.53
C VAL A 333 10.98 -1.45 8.24
N ALA A 334 9.96 -2.26 8.01
CA ALA A 334 8.98 -2.06 6.95
C ALA A 334 7.66 -1.56 7.55
N VAL A 335 7.07 -0.54 6.94
CA VAL A 335 5.79 0.03 7.33
C VAL A 335 4.87 0.07 6.12
N ARG A 336 3.74 -0.64 6.20
CA ARG A 336 2.64 -0.47 5.25
C ARG A 336 1.63 0.50 5.82
N TRP A 337 1.27 1.49 5.02
CA TRP A 337 0.45 2.61 5.43
C TRP A 337 -0.56 3.00 4.35
N LYS A 338 -1.58 3.73 4.78
CA LYS A 338 -2.54 4.37 3.89
C LYS A 338 -2.65 5.85 4.20
N LEU A 339 -2.77 6.66 3.15
CA LEU A 339 -3.17 8.07 3.24
C LEU A 339 -4.51 8.23 2.54
N ARG A 340 -5.53 8.69 3.25
CA ARG A 340 -6.90 8.81 2.74
C ARG A 340 -7.42 10.22 2.95
N GLY A 341 -7.86 10.89 1.89
CA GLY A 341 -8.38 12.25 1.99
C GLY A 341 -8.82 12.80 0.64
N LEU A 342 -9.13 14.09 0.62
CA LEU A 342 -9.55 14.81 -0.59
C LEU A 342 -8.38 15.56 -1.21
N ASN A 343 -8.31 15.63 -2.54
CA ASN A 343 -7.33 16.44 -3.25
C ASN A 343 -7.69 17.94 -3.21
N GLU A 344 -7.38 18.62 -2.09
CA GLU A 344 -7.88 19.98 -1.83
C GLU A 344 -6.82 21.08 -1.92
N GLY A 345 -5.53 20.74 -2.07
CA GLY A 345 -4.49 21.75 -2.17
C GLY A 345 -3.46 21.53 -3.27
N ARG A 346 -2.69 22.60 -3.53
CA ARG A 346 -1.70 22.73 -4.61
C ARG A 346 -0.36 22.08 -4.29
N GLY A 347 -0.39 20.83 -3.86
CA GLY A 347 0.80 20.07 -3.48
C GLY A 347 1.47 19.34 -4.65
N PHE A 348 2.07 18.21 -4.32
CA PHE A 348 2.74 17.28 -5.23
C PHE A 348 1.92 16.90 -6.49
N PHE A 349 0.59 16.82 -6.39
CA PHE A 349 -0.29 16.37 -7.47
C PHE A 349 -0.90 17.50 -8.33
N GLY A 350 -0.52 18.75 -8.12
CA GLY A 350 -0.98 19.89 -8.92
C GLY A 350 -2.24 20.55 -8.37
N GLU A 351 -3.07 21.11 -9.24
CA GLU A 351 -4.27 21.86 -8.85
C GLU A 351 -5.29 20.97 -8.14
N PRO A 352 -5.96 21.49 -7.09
CA PRO A 352 -6.93 20.71 -6.32
C PRO A 352 -8.17 20.39 -7.15
N THR A 353 -8.64 19.15 -7.04
CA THR A 353 -9.87 18.69 -7.71
C THR A 353 -11.03 18.43 -6.75
N GLY A 354 -10.75 18.28 -5.46
CA GLY A 354 -11.73 17.87 -4.45
C GLY A 354 -12.06 16.38 -4.47
N GLU A 355 -11.39 15.59 -5.30
CA GLU A 355 -11.67 14.15 -5.42
C GLU A 355 -11.10 13.34 -4.26
N PRO A 356 -11.82 12.29 -3.79
CA PRO A 356 -11.30 11.37 -2.81
C PRO A 356 -10.17 10.52 -3.40
N VAL A 357 -9.12 10.35 -2.62
CA VAL A 357 -7.95 9.53 -2.95
C VAL A 357 -7.60 8.66 -1.76
N GLU A 358 -7.33 7.38 -2.05
CA GLU A 358 -6.62 6.46 -1.17
C GLU A 358 -5.23 6.17 -1.75
N ILE A 359 -4.19 6.45 -0.97
CA ILE A 359 -2.80 6.10 -1.30
C ILE A 359 -2.40 4.91 -0.46
N LEU A 360 -2.18 3.76 -1.08
CA LEU A 360 -1.47 2.63 -0.48
C LEU A 360 0.04 2.83 -0.65
N GLY A 361 0.77 2.83 0.47
CA GLY A 361 2.21 2.98 0.48
C GLY A 361 2.91 1.93 1.35
N ILE A 362 4.16 1.67 1.00
CA ILE A 362 5.07 0.86 1.80
C ILE A 362 6.39 1.62 1.90
N SER A 363 6.81 1.91 3.13
CA SER A 363 8.08 2.54 3.44
C SER A 363 9.01 1.56 4.15
N HIS A 364 10.27 1.53 3.75
CA HIS A 364 11.33 0.81 4.47
C HIS A 364 12.21 1.83 5.18
N PHE A 365 12.68 1.51 6.37
CA PHE A 365 13.49 2.38 7.20
C PHE A 365 14.73 1.63 7.66
N HIS A 366 15.84 2.35 7.74
CA HIS A 366 17.01 1.96 8.50
C HIS A 366 17.09 2.86 9.74
N VAL A 367 16.99 2.25 10.91
CA VAL A 367 16.89 2.95 12.21
C VAL A 367 18.05 2.54 13.09
N LYS A 368 18.77 3.51 13.67
CA LYS A 368 19.82 3.27 14.65
C LYS A 368 19.67 4.19 15.84
N ASN A 369 19.72 3.64 17.06
CA ASN A 369 19.60 4.40 18.31
C ASN A 369 18.36 5.32 18.32
N ASN A 370 17.19 4.81 17.92
CA ASN A 370 15.94 5.57 17.80
C ASN A 370 16.07 6.84 16.96
N LYS A 371 16.87 6.76 15.89
CA LYS A 371 16.93 7.75 14.83
C LYS A 371 16.84 7.06 13.47
N VAL A 372 15.98 7.58 12.60
CA VAL A 372 15.94 7.17 11.20
C VAL A 372 17.19 7.71 10.49
N LEU A 373 17.98 6.80 9.92
CA LEU A 373 19.15 7.13 9.10
C LEU A 373 18.78 7.18 7.61
N GLU A 374 17.92 6.26 7.17
CA GLU A 374 17.56 6.13 5.77
C GLU A 374 16.10 5.66 5.64
N GLU A 375 15.35 6.22 4.69
CA GLU A 375 13.98 5.81 4.40
C GLU A 375 13.80 5.63 2.88
N TRP A 376 13.06 4.60 2.47
CA TRP A 376 12.63 4.39 1.10
C TRP A 376 11.11 4.43 1.05
N VAL A 377 10.56 5.49 0.49
CA VAL A 377 9.10 5.68 0.38
C VAL A 377 8.65 5.22 -1.00
N THR A 378 7.72 4.26 -1.02
CA THR A 378 7.12 3.78 -2.27
C THR A 378 5.60 3.87 -2.19
N PHE A 379 5.00 4.60 -3.14
CA PHE A 379 3.57 4.62 -3.44
C PHE A 379 3.38 4.84 -4.94
N ASP A 380 2.21 4.52 -5.48
CA ASP A 380 1.92 4.71 -6.90
C ASP A 380 1.32 6.10 -7.16
N GLY A 381 2.19 7.07 -7.49
CA GLY A 381 1.74 8.42 -7.85
C GLY A 381 0.92 8.48 -9.15
N LEU A 382 1.00 7.49 -10.04
CA LEU A 382 0.17 7.44 -11.24
C LEU A 382 -1.26 7.01 -10.88
N ASP A 383 -1.38 6.05 -9.97
CA ASP A 383 -2.67 5.61 -9.44
C ASP A 383 -3.41 6.74 -8.72
N VAL A 384 -2.68 7.59 -7.98
CA VAL A 384 -3.25 8.79 -7.37
C VAL A 384 -3.81 9.76 -8.42
N LEU A 385 -3.05 10.03 -9.49
CA LEU A 385 -3.54 10.86 -10.59
C LEU A 385 -4.76 10.22 -11.28
N LYS A 386 -4.76 8.90 -11.47
CA LYS A 386 -5.88 8.16 -12.05
C LYS A 386 -7.15 8.34 -11.20
N GLN A 387 -7.05 8.19 -9.88
CA GLN A 387 -8.17 8.42 -8.95
C GLN A 387 -8.69 9.87 -9.06
N ILE A 388 -7.80 10.87 -9.12
CA ILE A 388 -8.15 12.29 -9.32
C ILE A 388 -8.93 12.53 -10.63
N TYR A 389 -8.71 11.72 -11.67
CA TYR A 389 -9.43 11.82 -12.95
C TYR A 389 -10.66 10.92 -13.06
N LEU A 390 -10.79 9.92 -12.18
CA LEU A 390 -11.83 8.88 -12.26
C LEU A 390 -13.25 9.43 -12.06
N ASN A 391 -13.40 10.48 -11.27
CA ASN A 391 -14.69 11.06 -10.92
C ASN A 391 -14.98 12.40 -11.61
N LYS A 392 -14.08 12.86 -12.49
CA LYS A 392 -14.08 14.24 -13.01
C LYS A 392 -15.17 14.56 -14.06
N GLU A 393 -16.16 13.70 -14.29
CA GLU A 393 -17.27 13.96 -15.23
C GLU A 393 -18.64 13.82 -14.57
N ASP A 394 -19.17 14.95 -14.10
CA ASP A 394 -20.63 15.27 -14.05
C ASP A 394 -20.91 16.77 -13.78
N LYS A 395 -19.93 17.68 -13.98
CA LYS A 395 -20.12 19.13 -13.69
C LYS A 395 -20.08 20.06 -14.92
N THR A 396 -19.85 19.54 -16.11
CA THR A 396 -19.70 20.35 -17.34
C THR A 396 -20.84 20.18 -18.34
N THR A 397 -21.84 19.35 -18.06
CA THR A 397 -22.97 19.08 -18.97
C THR A 397 -24.25 19.88 -18.69
N ASP A 398 -24.31 20.65 -17.61
CA ASP A 398 -25.55 21.37 -17.20
C ASP A 398 -25.51 22.90 -17.40
N LEU A 399 -24.52 23.46 -18.11
CA LEU A 399 -24.45 24.91 -18.36
C LEU A 399 -24.80 25.36 -19.79
N ASP A 400 -25.04 24.44 -20.72
CA ASP A 400 -25.35 24.77 -22.12
C ASP A 400 -26.80 24.41 -22.53
N SER A 401 -27.74 24.26 -21.59
CA SER A 401 -29.15 23.96 -21.89
C SER A 401 -30.18 25.02 -21.47
N GLU A 402 -29.75 26.23 -21.10
CA GLU A 402 -30.64 27.39 -20.96
C GLU A 402 -30.23 28.54 -21.90
N GLU A 403 -30.57 28.41 -23.19
CA GLU A 403 -30.89 29.56 -24.07
C GLU A 403 -32.18 29.31 -24.84
#